data_AF-A0A367RUZ6-F1
#
_entry.id   AF-A0A367RUZ6-F1
#
_cell.length_a   1.000
_cell.length_b   1.000
_cell.length_c   1.000
_cell.angle_alpha   90.00
_cell.angle_beta   90.00
_cell.angle_gamma   90.00
#
_symmetry.space_group_name_H-M   'P 1'
#
loop_
_entity.id
_entity.type
_entity.pdbx_description
1 polymer ?
#
loop_
_entity_poly.entity_id
_entity_poly.type
_entity_poly.pdbx_seq_one_letter_code
_entity_poly.pdbx_strand_id
1 'polypeptide(L)'
;MNNTDKFPFTPVKYPKIKFEELQSIVLKINNFLTNPAEKNLAVKLDDSLVGYIYFIIAIFCEILALLIAGAGLFITCNLDKEANIVKLSRYRWFGTLGKTVFQYSLNEITDVKLEQIDTSIDEYFFRVILVLESGDNLPLTPNYTSNYINGDSIVRVTKDFLELKYKDSASIQIT
;
A
#
# COMPACT_ATOMS: atom_id res chain seq x y z
N MET A 1 41.69 52.37 12.28
CA MET A 1 40.62 52.18 11.29
C MET A 1 41.25 51.83 9.95
N ASN A 2 41.02 50.62 9.45
CA ASN A 2 40.73 50.34 8.05
C ASN A 2 40.26 48.87 7.94
N ASN A 3 38.97 48.72 7.62
CA ASN A 3 38.22 47.49 7.51
C ASN A 3 38.84 46.54 6.49
N THR A 4 39.14 45.31 6.93
CA THR A 4 39.24 44.15 6.04
C THR A 4 37.87 43.48 6.04
N ASP A 5 36.93 44.08 5.32
CA ASP A 5 35.63 43.47 5.05
C ASP A 5 35.86 42.25 4.14
N LYS A 6 35.95 41.07 4.75
CA LYS A 6 35.97 39.78 4.05
C LYS A 6 34.55 39.50 3.58
N PHE A 7 34.28 39.73 2.30
CA PHE A 7 33.07 39.24 1.65
C PHE A 7 33.13 37.70 1.55
N PRO A 8 32.21 36.95 2.17
CA PRO A 8 32.12 35.51 1.92
C PRO A 8 31.49 35.29 0.54
N PHE A 9 32.32 34.98 -0.46
CA PHE A 9 31.88 34.55 -1.79
C PHE A 9 31.38 33.10 -1.78
N THR A 10 30.40 32.78 -0.94
CA THR A 10 29.72 31.48 -1.04
C THR A 10 28.25 31.60 -0.66
N PRO A 11 27.37 31.83 -1.64
CA PRO A 11 26.00 31.34 -1.57
C PRO A 11 26.00 29.81 -1.71
N VAL A 12 25.19 29.17 -0.88
CA VAL A 12 25.15 27.72 -0.58
C VAL A 12 24.66 26.84 -1.75
N LYS A 13 24.34 27.41 -2.92
CA LYS A 13 23.80 26.65 -4.07
C LYS A 13 24.23 27.26 -5.41
N TYR A 14 25.46 26.99 -5.83
CA TYR A 14 25.76 27.07 -7.26
C TYR A 14 25.20 25.83 -7.96
N PRO A 15 24.67 25.96 -9.19
CA PRO A 15 24.44 24.79 -10.03
C PRO A 15 25.76 24.01 -10.10
N LYS A 16 25.70 22.70 -9.89
CA LYS A 16 26.85 21.80 -10.10
C LYS A 16 27.14 21.73 -11.60
N ILE A 17 27.66 22.82 -12.16
CA ILE A 17 28.17 22.87 -13.52
C ILE A 17 29.42 22.00 -13.52
N LYS A 18 29.46 21.01 -14.40
CA LYS A 18 30.64 20.16 -14.52
C LYS A 18 31.82 21.01 -14.97
N PHE A 19 33.04 20.65 -14.55
CA PHE A 19 34.22 21.45 -14.85
C PHE A 19 34.44 21.64 -16.36
N GLU A 20 34.08 20.63 -17.14
CA GLU A 20 34.14 20.62 -18.61
C GLU A 20 33.14 21.60 -19.24
N GLU A 21 31.92 21.72 -18.68
CA GLU A 21 30.92 22.69 -19.11
C GLU A 21 31.37 24.12 -18.79
N LEU A 22 32.00 24.31 -17.62
CA LEU A 22 32.53 25.59 -17.21
C LEU A 22 33.67 26.05 -18.12
N GLN A 23 34.57 25.14 -18.51
CA GLN A 23 35.63 25.42 -19.49
C GLN A 23 35.05 25.80 -20.86
N SER A 24 34.02 25.09 -21.32
CA SER A 24 33.34 25.40 -22.58
C SER A 24 32.67 26.78 -22.57
N ILE A 25 32.05 27.17 -21.44
CA ILE A 25 31.45 28.50 -21.25
C ILE A 25 32.54 29.58 -21.25
N VAL A 26 33.63 29.38 -20.50
CA VAL A 26 34.76 30.34 -20.46
C VAL A 26 35.35 30.55 -21.86
N LEU A 27 35.52 29.48 -22.64
CA LEU A 27 36.03 29.56 -24.00
C LEU A 27 35.08 30.33 -24.94
N LYS A 28 33.76 30.09 -24.83
CA LYS A 28 32.75 30.85 -25.59
C LYS A 28 32.75 32.34 -25.23
N ILE A 29 32.88 32.67 -23.95
CA ILE A 29 32.98 34.07 -23.49
C ILE A 29 34.23 34.73 -24.05
N ASN A 30 35.39 34.07 -23.98
CA ASN A 30 36.63 34.62 -24.50
C ASN A 30 36.56 34.86 -26.01
N ASN A 31 36.01 33.91 -26.78
CA ASN A 31 35.83 34.06 -28.21
C ASN A 31 34.89 35.24 -28.56
N PHE A 32 33.78 35.39 -27.82
CA PHE A 32 32.86 36.51 -27.98
C PHE A 32 33.57 37.86 -27.71
N LEU A 33 34.36 37.97 -26.64
CA LEU A 33 35.09 39.20 -26.30
C LEU A 33 36.15 39.57 -27.35
N THR A 34 36.74 38.58 -28.02
CA THR A 34 37.74 38.81 -29.08
C THR A 34 37.15 39.12 -30.45
N ASN A 35 35.85 38.90 -30.66
CA ASN A 35 35.19 39.08 -31.94
C ASN A 35 34.18 40.25 -31.92
N PRO A 36 34.58 41.48 -32.34
CA PRO A 36 33.72 42.66 -32.28
C PRO A 36 32.50 42.59 -33.21
N ALA A 37 32.43 41.60 -34.12
CA ALA A 37 31.27 41.38 -34.97
C ALA A 37 30.10 40.68 -34.24
N GLU A 38 30.38 39.94 -33.16
CA GLU A 38 29.34 39.31 -32.36
C GLU A 38 28.76 40.30 -31.35
N LYS A 39 27.47 40.59 -31.48
CA LYS A 39 26.78 41.61 -30.64
C LYS A 39 26.04 41.03 -29.45
N ASN A 40 25.86 39.71 -29.39
CA ASN A 40 25.12 39.03 -28.32
C ASN A 40 25.66 37.60 -28.12
N LEU A 41 25.86 37.21 -26.86
CA LEU A 41 26.12 35.84 -26.44
C LEU A 41 24.99 35.37 -25.52
N ALA A 42 24.20 34.40 -25.98
CA ALA A 42 23.17 33.75 -25.16
C ALA A 42 23.61 32.33 -24.80
N VAL A 43 23.81 32.07 -23.51
CA VAL A 43 24.07 30.73 -22.97
C VAL A 43 22.80 30.24 -22.29
N LYS A 44 22.18 29.19 -22.84
CA LYS A 44 21.04 28.52 -22.23
C LYS A 44 21.55 27.27 -21.50
N LEU A 45 21.40 27.25 -20.18
CA LEU A 45 21.50 26.01 -19.40
C LEU A 45 20.17 25.29 -19.50
N ASP A 46 20.20 24.04 -19.96
CA ASP A 46 19.00 23.21 -20.10
C ASP A 46 18.98 22.14 -19.00
N ASP A 47 18.21 22.40 -17.94
CA ASP A 47 17.99 21.45 -16.85
C ASP A 47 16.82 20.49 -17.15
N SER A 48 16.35 20.43 -18.41
CA SER A 48 15.22 19.58 -18.83
C SER A 48 15.39 18.12 -18.41
N LEU A 49 16.61 17.57 -18.47
CA LEU A 49 16.92 16.21 -18.05
C LEU A 49 16.57 15.93 -16.58
N VAL A 50 16.86 16.89 -15.69
CA VAL A 50 16.53 16.77 -14.26
C VAL A 50 15.02 16.73 -14.09
N GLY A 51 14.30 17.60 -14.82
CA GLY A 51 12.84 17.60 -14.85
C GLY A 51 12.26 16.26 -15.32
N TYR A 52 12.78 15.69 -16.40
CA TYR A 52 12.34 14.39 -16.91
C TYR A 52 12.58 13.25 -15.91
N ILE A 53 13.71 13.24 -15.20
CA ILE A 53 14.01 12.23 -14.17
C ILE A 53 12.97 12.29 -13.05
N TYR A 54 12.66 13.48 -12.52
CA TYR A 54 11.64 13.63 -11.48
C TYR A 54 10.26 13.19 -11.94
N PHE A 55 9.90 13.51 -13.19
CA PHE A 55 8.62 13.11 -13.77
C PHE A 55 8.49 11.59 -13.90
N ILE A 56 9.54 10.91 -14.39
CA ILE A 56 9.56 9.44 -14.51
C ILE A 56 9.44 8.78 -13.12
N ILE A 57 10.17 9.30 -12.13
CA ILE A 57 10.09 8.80 -10.76
C ILE A 57 8.68 8.96 -10.19
N ALA A 58 8.05 10.13 -10.41
CA ALA A 58 6.70 10.39 -9.94
C ALA A 58 5.69 9.38 -10.52
N ILE A 59 5.72 9.17 -11.84
CA ILE A 59 4.85 8.19 -12.51
C ILE A 59 5.11 6.78 -11.99
N PHE A 60 6.38 6.39 -11.84
CA PHE A 60 6.72 5.07 -11.33
C PHE A 60 6.18 4.85 -9.91
N CYS A 61 6.33 5.83 -9.02
CA CYS A 61 5.81 5.77 -7.67
C CYS A 61 4.27 5.69 -7.65
N GLU A 62 3.59 6.44 -8.52
CA GLU A 62 2.13 6.40 -8.64
C GLU A 62 1.64 5.03 -9.11
N ILE A 63 2.24 4.47 -10.15
CA ILE A 63 1.91 3.12 -10.64
C ILE A 63 2.17 2.08 -9.55
N LEU A 64 3.29 2.17 -8.84
CA LEU A 64 3.62 1.25 -7.76
C LEU A 64 2.61 1.33 -6.62
N ALA A 65 2.18 2.54 -6.25
CA ALA A 65 1.14 2.74 -5.24
C ALA A 65 -0.20 2.13 -5.68
N LEU A 66 -0.58 2.32 -6.95
CA LEU A 66 -1.80 1.70 -7.51
C LEU A 66 -1.72 0.18 -7.54
N LEU A 67 -0.56 -0.42 -7.85
CA LEU A 67 -0.37 -1.87 -7.83
C LEU A 67 -0.47 -2.45 -6.41
N ILE A 68 0.10 -1.75 -5.42
CA ILE A 68 -0.01 -2.15 -4.02
C ILE A 68 -1.46 -2.04 -3.53
N ALA A 69 -2.13 -0.93 -3.84
CA ALA A 69 -3.51 -0.69 -3.43
C ALA A 69 -4.51 -1.64 -4.12
N GLY A 70 -4.28 -1.94 -5.40
CA GLY A 70 -5.12 -2.82 -6.21
C GLY A 70 -4.94 -4.30 -5.90
N ALA A 71 -3.90 -4.67 -5.15
CA ALA A 71 -3.65 -6.06 -4.84
C ALA A 71 -4.65 -6.64 -3.84
N GLY A 72 -5.64 -7.37 -4.37
CA GLY A 72 -6.65 -8.02 -3.57
C GLY A 72 -6.10 -9.12 -2.66
N LEU A 73 -6.55 -9.11 -1.41
CA LEU A 73 -6.59 -10.29 -0.55
C LEU A 73 -7.93 -10.98 -0.79
N PHE A 74 -7.91 -12.23 -1.26
CA PHE A 74 -9.12 -13.03 -1.33
C PHE A 74 -8.96 -14.31 -0.51
N ILE A 75 -10.07 -14.74 0.09
CA ILE A 75 -10.15 -15.92 0.94
C ILE A 75 -11.13 -16.88 0.30
N THR A 76 -10.78 -18.17 0.24
CA THR A 76 -11.70 -19.23 -0.14
C THR A 76 -11.80 -20.21 1.01
N CYS A 77 -13.01 -20.46 1.49
CA CYS A 77 -13.31 -21.51 2.46
C CYS A 77 -14.00 -22.65 1.72
N ASN A 78 -13.47 -23.88 1.85
CA ASN A 78 -14.12 -25.08 1.35
C ASN A 78 -14.45 -25.99 2.54
N LEU A 79 -15.73 -26.34 2.67
CA LEU A 79 -16.28 -27.20 3.71
C LEU A 79 -16.65 -28.53 3.05
N ASP A 80 -15.96 -29.60 3.41
CA ASP A 80 -16.17 -30.94 2.85
C ASP A 80 -16.68 -31.89 3.95
N LYS A 81 -17.99 -32.14 3.95
CA LYS A 81 -18.63 -33.06 4.91
C LYS A 81 -18.21 -34.51 4.70
N GLU A 82 -17.95 -34.93 3.46
CA GLU A 82 -17.57 -36.32 3.16
C GLU A 82 -16.18 -36.61 3.71
N ALA A 83 -15.25 -35.68 3.53
CA ALA A 83 -13.88 -35.80 4.02
C ALA A 83 -13.71 -35.32 5.47
N ASN A 84 -14.75 -34.77 6.10
CA ASN A 84 -14.74 -34.17 7.44
C ASN A 84 -13.70 -33.02 7.59
N ILE A 85 -13.53 -32.18 6.56
CA ILE A 85 -12.44 -31.20 6.48
C ILE A 85 -12.95 -29.80 6.16
N VAL A 86 -12.32 -28.80 6.77
CA VAL A 86 -12.39 -27.39 6.38
C VAL A 86 -11.05 -26.91 5.87
N LYS A 87 -11.05 -26.36 4.66
CA LYS A 87 -9.87 -25.81 4.02
C LYS A 87 -10.03 -24.31 3.79
N LEU A 88 -9.27 -23.52 4.54
CA LEU A 88 -9.21 -22.07 4.39
C LEU A 88 -7.96 -21.70 3.60
N SER A 89 -8.13 -21.18 2.39
CA SER A 89 -7.03 -20.67 1.59
C SER A 89 -7.06 -19.14 1.55
N ARG A 90 -5.92 -18.53 1.83
CA ARG A 90 -5.72 -17.08 1.74
C ARG A 90 -4.72 -16.77 0.63
N TYR A 91 -5.10 -15.88 -0.26
CA TYR A 91 -4.30 -15.50 -1.41
C TYR A 91 -3.85 -14.05 -1.27
N ARG A 92 -2.58 -13.80 -1.55
CA ARG A 92 -1.98 -12.46 -1.55
C ARG A 92 -1.68 -12.05 -2.98
N TRP A 93 -1.94 -10.78 -3.32
CA TRP A 93 -1.56 -10.21 -4.63
C TRP A 93 -2.15 -11.03 -5.79
N PHE A 94 -3.45 -11.26 -5.79
CA PHE A 94 -4.14 -12.11 -6.78
C PHE A 94 -3.60 -13.56 -6.84
N GLY A 95 -2.94 -14.03 -5.77
CA GLY A 95 -2.33 -15.36 -5.69
C GLY A 95 -0.88 -15.42 -6.17
N THR A 96 -0.30 -14.33 -6.69
CA THR A 96 1.07 -14.30 -7.24
C THR A 96 2.16 -14.29 -6.17
N LEU A 97 1.93 -13.63 -5.02
CA LEU A 97 2.84 -13.64 -3.88
C LEU A 97 2.63 -14.83 -2.94
N GLY A 98 1.81 -15.79 -3.36
CA GLY A 98 1.62 -17.05 -2.67
C GLY A 98 0.23 -17.25 -2.08
N LYS A 99 0.08 -18.47 -1.59
CA LYS A 99 -1.15 -19.03 -1.05
C LYS A 99 -0.83 -19.70 0.27
N THR A 100 -1.51 -19.29 1.33
CA THR A 100 -1.46 -19.98 2.61
C THR A 100 -2.72 -20.80 2.75
N VAL A 101 -2.57 -22.08 3.10
CA VAL A 101 -3.67 -23.03 3.26
C VAL A 101 -3.66 -23.52 4.69
N PHE A 102 -4.80 -23.36 5.36
CA PHE A 102 -5.06 -23.95 6.66
C PHE A 102 -6.10 -25.05 6.49
N GLN A 103 -5.88 -26.16 7.16
CA GLN A 103 -6.76 -27.31 7.12
C GLN A 103 -7.10 -27.73 8.55
N TYR A 104 -8.39 -27.86 8.81
CA TYR A 104 -8.96 -28.23 10.10
C TYR A 104 -10.01 -29.32 9.90
N SER A 105 -10.35 -30.05 10.96
CA SER A 105 -11.49 -30.97 10.96
C SER A 105 -12.80 -30.18 11.13
N LEU A 106 -13.88 -30.60 10.47
CA LEU A 106 -15.20 -29.98 10.67
C LEU A 106 -15.66 -30.09 12.13
N ASN A 107 -15.30 -31.17 12.82
CA ASN A 107 -15.65 -31.39 14.22
C ASN A 107 -14.93 -30.41 15.17
N GLU A 108 -13.83 -29.80 14.74
CA GLU A 108 -13.12 -28.79 15.52
C GLU A 108 -13.89 -27.46 15.50
N ILE A 109 -14.87 -27.28 14.61
CA ILE A 109 -15.67 -26.05 14.53
C ILE A 109 -16.82 -26.14 15.54
N THR A 110 -16.78 -25.24 16.52
CA THR A 110 -17.77 -25.18 17.60
C THR A 110 -18.86 -24.16 17.33
N ASP A 111 -18.56 -23.09 16.58
CA ASP A 111 -19.52 -22.04 16.25
C ASP A 111 -19.10 -21.25 15.00
N VAL A 112 -20.04 -20.48 14.46
CA VAL A 112 -19.81 -19.46 13.43
C VAL A 112 -20.45 -18.17 13.91
N LYS A 113 -19.73 -17.05 13.91
CA LYS A 113 -20.28 -15.80 14.44
C LYS A 113 -19.82 -14.58 13.67
N LEU A 114 -20.58 -13.50 13.84
CA LEU A 114 -20.18 -12.17 13.42
C LEU A 114 -19.33 -11.56 14.54
N GLU A 115 -18.09 -11.26 14.24
CA GLU A 115 -17.22 -10.52 15.14
C GLU A 115 -17.33 -9.03 14.80
N GLN A 116 -17.60 -8.23 15.82
CA GLN A 116 -17.80 -6.79 15.72
C GLN A 116 -16.64 -6.09 16.43
N ILE A 117 -16.05 -5.10 15.77
CA ILE A 117 -15.16 -4.13 16.40
C ILE A 117 -15.92 -2.81 16.50
N ASP A 118 -15.92 -2.27 17.72
CA ASP A 118 -16.37 -0.92 17.98
C ASP A 118 -15.23 0.05 17.67
N THR A 119 -15.50 1.04 16.83
CA THR A 119 -14.54 2.11 16.57
C THR A 119 -15.06 3.37 17.21
N SER A 120 -14.15 4.25 17.66
CA SER A 120 -14.49 5.47 18.41
C SER A 120 -15.37 6.49 17.65
N ILE A 121 -15.81 6.17 16.44
CA ILE A 121 -16.51 7.05 15.50
C ILE A 121 -17.81 6.37 15.05
N ASP A 122 -18.71 5.97 15.97
CA ASP A 122 -20.07 5.44 15.70
C ASP A 122 -20.21 4.43 14.53
N GLU A 123 -19.11 3.81 14.12
CA GLU A 123 -18.99 2.94 12.95
C GLU A 123 -18.61 1.56 13.45
N TYR A 124 -19.50 0.61 13.20
CA TYR A 124 -19.26 -0.78 13.52
C TYR A 124 -18.69 -1.48 12.30
N PHE A 125 -17.57 -2.16 12.52
CA PHE A 125 -17.04 -3.03 11.49
C PHE A 125 -17.24 -4.48 11.88
N PHE A 126 -17.62 -5.28 10.88
CA PHE A 126 -17.95 -6.67 11.07
C PHE A 126 -17.06 -7.58 10.24
N ARG A 127 -16.81 -8.78 10.75
CA ARG A 127 -16.26 -9.90 9.96
C ARG A 127 -16.87 -11.22 10.40
N VAL A 128 -17.02 -12.16 9.47
CA VAL A 128 -17.50 -13.51 9.81
C VAL A 128 -16.32 -14.37 10.22
N ILE A 129 -16.44 -15.09 11.34
CA ILE A 129 -15.40 -15.98 11.86
C ILE A 129 -15.96 -17.38 12.14
N LEU A 130 -15.14 -18.40 11.90
CA LEU A 130 -15.33 -19.75 12.46
C LEU A 130 -14.61 -19.80 13.82
N VAL A 131 -15.27 -20.39 14.82
CA VAL A 131 -14.71 -20.58 16.15
C VAL A 131 -14.28 -22.03 16.29
N LEU A 132 -13.00 -22.26 16.56
CA LEU A 132 -12.45 -23.59 16.79
C LEU A 132 -12.55 -24.01 18.26
N GLU A 133 -12.55 -25.31 18.53
CA GLU A 133 -12.50 -25.90 19.87
C GLU A 133 -11.22 -25.49 20.62
N SER A 134 -10.12 -25.24 19.90
CA SER A 134 -8.88 -24.69 20.46
C SER A 134 -9.05 -23.30 21.07
N GLY A 135 -10.16 -22.61 20.79
CA GLY A 135 -10.37 -21.20 21.12
C GLY A 135 -9.91 -20.24 20.02
N ASP A 136 -9.31 -20.75 18.94
CA ASP A 136 -8.87 -19.93 17.81
C ASP A 136 -10.06 -19.45 16.95
N ASN A 137 -9.97 -18.21 16.46
CA ASN A 137 -10.96 -17.63 15.55
C ASN A 137 -10.39 -17.52 14.13
N LEU A 138 -11.04 -18.17 13.17
CA LEU A 138 -10.65 -18.16 11.77
C LEU A 138 -11.55 -17.20 10.96
N PRO A 139 -11.06 -16.03 10.53
CA PRO A 139 -11.85 -15.13 9.71
C PRO A 139 -12.09 -15.69 8.30
N LEU A 140 -13.36 -15.67 7.90
CA LEU A 140 -13.85 -16.03 6.57
C LEU A 140 -13.83 -14.86 5.60
N THR A 141 -13.77 -13.62 6.11
CA THR A 141 -13.61 -12.41 5.31
C THR A 141 -12.21 -11.82 5.51
N PRO A 142 -11.58 -11.25 4.47
CA PRO A 142 -10.21 -10.76 4.54
C PRO A 142 -10.06 -9.53 5.43
N ASN A 143 -11.05 -8.64 5.43
CA ASN A 143 -11.06 -7.41 6.19
C ASN A 143 -12.40 -7.24 6.93
N TYR A 144 -12.36 -6.39 7.94
CA TYR A 144 -13.53 -5.82 8.60
C TYR A 144 -14.25 -4.87 7.64
N THR A 145 -15.57 -4.95 7.55
CA THR A 145 -16.37 -4.12 6.64
C THR A 145 -17.41 -3.32 7.40
N SER A 146 -17.54 -2.03 7.10
CA SER A 146 -18.53 -1.13 7.72
C SER A 146 -19.94 -1.21 7.10
N ASN A 147 -20.12 -1.91 5.97
CA ASN A 147 -21.43 -1.97 5.30
C ASN A 147 -21.70 -3.24 4.46
N TYR A 148 -22.93 -3.74 4.58
CA TYR A 148 -23.72 -4.67 3.75
C TYR A 148 -23.10 -5.97 3.19
N ILE A 149 -22.02 -6.53 3.75
CA ILE A 149 -21.97 -8.00 3.74
C ILE A 149 -23.03 -8.41 4.75
N ASN A 150 -24.11 -9.07 4.29
CA ASN A 150 -25.12 -9.67 5.17
C ASN A 150 -24.46 -10.84 5.91
N GLY A 151 -23.54 -10.52 6.82
CA GLY A 151 -22.72 -11.45 7.58
C GLY A 151 -23.61 -12.39 8.36
N ASP A 152 -24.74 -11.90 8.85
CA ASP A 152 -25.78 -12.72 9.46
C ASP A 152 -26.32 -13.80 8.51
N SER A 153 -26.53 -13.49 7.24
CA SER A 153 -26.92 -14.51 6.24
C SER A 153 -25.80 -15.53 5.99
N ILE A 154 -24.54 -15.10 5.96
CA ILE A 154 -23.41 -16.03 5.82
C ILE A 154 -23.31 -16.92 7.06
N VAL A 155 -23.41 -16.34 8.25
CA VAL A 155 -23.41 -17.06 9.53
C VAL A 155 -24.56 -18.06 9.54
N ARG A 156 -25.77 -17.65 9.18
CA ARG A 156 -26.96 -18.49 9.12
C ARG A 156 -26.77 -19.67 8.17
N VAL A 157 -26.43 -19.40 6.90
CA VAL A 157 -26.21 -20.47 5.91
C VAL A 157 -25.09 -21.43 6.33
N THR A 158 -24.01 -20.90 6.92
CA THR A 158 -22.89 -21.74 7.38
C THR A 158 -23.29 -22.57 8.61
N LYS A 159 -24.03 -22.01 9.57
CA LYS A 159 -24.55 -22.75 10.73
C LYS A 159 -25.51 -23.85 10.30
N ASP A 160 -26.44 -23.54 9.40
CA ASP A 160 -27.37 -24.53 8.82
C ASP A 160 -26.59 -25.65 8.13
N PHE A 161 -25.59 -25.30 7.31
CA PHE A 161 -24.75 -26.27 6.64
C PHE A 161 -24.00 -27.15 7.65
N LEU A 162 -23.48 -26.59 8.74
CA LEU A 162 -22.73 -27.31 9.77
C LEU A 162 -23.61 -27.96 10.85
N GLU A 163 -24.95 -27.84 10.76
CA GLU A 163 -25.90 -28.33 11.76
C GLU A 163 -25.64 -27.76 13.18
N LEU A 164 -25.10 -26.55 13.24
CA LEU A 164 -24.79 -25.85 14.48
C LEU A 164 -26.04 -25.13 15.01
N LYS A 165 -26.21 -25.14 16.35
CA LYS A 165 -27.33 -24.44 16.98
C LYS A 165 -27.19 -22.92 16.83
N TYR A 166 -28.31 -22.26 16.54
CA TYR A 166 -28.42 -20.82 16.71
C TYR A 166 -28.38 -20.49 18.21
N LYS A 167 -27.30 -19.85 18.64
CA LYS A 167 -27.34 -19.03 19.84
C LYS A 167 -27.65 -17.62 19.38
N ASP A 168 -28.74 -17.06 19.86
CA ASP A 168 -29.05 -15.65 19.67
C ASP A 168 -27.85 -14.84 20.20
N SER A 169 -27.19 -14.13 19.29
CA SER A 169 -26.03 -13.31 19.58
C SER A 169 -26.47 -12.11 20.41
N ALA A 170 -26.60 -12.28 21.73
CA ALA A 170 -26.44 -11.15 22.63
C ALA A 170 -24.98 -10.67 22.45
N SER A 171 -24.85 -9.46 21.92
CA SER A 171 -23.62 -8.75 21.60
C SER A 171 -22.59 -8.93 22.72
N ILE A 172 -21.52 -9.68 22.45
CA ILE A 172 -20.35 -9.66 23.32
C ILE A 172 -19.57 -8.41 22.92
N GLN A 173 -19.83 -7.31 23.64
CA GLN A 173 -18.93 -6.17 23.64
C GLN A 173 -17.62 -6.64 24.28
N ILE A 174 -16.52 -6.59 23.52
CA ILE A 174 -15.19 -6.77 24.07
C ILE A 174 -14.64 -5.35 24.29
N THR A 175 -14.43 -5.03 25.57
CA THR A 175 -13.79 -3.81 26.06
C THR A 175 -12.30 -3.80 25.75
#